data_AF-A0A1S8BLK0-F1
#
_entry.id   AF-A0A1S8BLK0-F1
#
_cell.length_a   1.000
_cell.length_b   1.000
_cell.length_c   1.000
_cell.angle_alpha   90.00
_cell.angle_beta   90.00
_cell.angle_gamma   90.00
#
_symmetry.space_group_name_H-M   'P 1'
#
loop_
_entity.id
_entity.type
_entity.pdbx_description
1 polymer ?
#
loop_
_entity_poly.entity_id
_entity_poly.type
_entity_poly.pdbx_seq_one_letter_code
_entity_poly.pdbx_strand_id
1 'polypeptide(L)'
;MKFPIGGIREIEWNEGAFDSLVAPPEQKDLILAFAQTQAKSKNCFDDVISGKGRGIIMLLSGPPGVGKTLTAESVAEVMKVPLFVMSAGDLGTKPSEVETSLSNILEMNTKWNAILLLDEADVFLEARSAHDLERNKLVSIFLRLLEYYEGILFLTTNRVENIDAAFESRIHLSLQYEDLDFASRRHVWSSFLGRIANTAPFEDADVDLLAEQSMNGRQIKNVLKTAQLLATKQEAPLCFAHVNMVIKLREANALLKNGLTNGQA
;
A
#
# COMPACT_ATOMS: atom_id res chain seq x y z
N MET A 1 -19.59 -19.39 28.08
CA MET A 1 -19.84 -18.20 27.24
C MET A 1 -20.26 -18.68 25.87
N LYS A 2 -21.46 -18.34 25.39
CA LYS A 2 -21.87 -18.58 24.00
C LYS A 2 -21.75 -17.23 23.29
N PHE A 3 -20.74 -17.08 22.44
CA PHE A 3 -20.65 -15.90 21.57
C PHE A 3 -21.75 -16.02 20.50
N PRO A 4 -22.59 -15.00 20.29
CA PRO A 4 -23.55 -15.01 19.20
C PRO A 4 -22.79 -14.87 17.88
N ILE A 5 -22.57 -16.01 17.20
CA ILE A 5 -21.92 -16.07 15.89
C ILE A 5 -22.97 -15.86 14.79
N GLY A 6 -23.66 -14.72 14.82
CA GLY A 6 -24.57 -14.29 13.75
C GLY A 6 -23.84 -13.36 12.79
N GLY A 7 -24.10 -13.48 11.48
CA GLY A 7 -23.54 -12.57 10.47
C GLY A 7 -22.20 -13.00 9.85
N ILE A 8 -21.75 -14.25 10.07
CA ILE A 8 -20.67 -14.82 9.27
C ILE A 8 -21.22 -15.15 7.89
N ARG A 9 -20.56 -14.62 6.87
CA ARG A 9 -20.74 -14.95 5.46
C ARG A 9 -19.40 -15.36 4.88
N GLU A 10 -19.41 -16.12 3.80
CA GLU A 10 -18.18 -16.36 3.04
C GLU A 10 -17.59 -15.04 2.53
N ILE A 11 -16.27 -14.98 2.48
CA ILE A 11 -15.56 -13.82 1.96
C ILE A 11 -15.68 -13.84 0.44
N GLU A 12 -16.19 -12.75 -0.14
CA GLU A 12 -16.20 -12.53 -1.58
C GLU A 12 -14.83 -11.96 -1.99
N TRP A 13 -13.96 -12.84 -2.50
CA TRP A 13 -12.62 -12.48 -2.95
C TRP A 13 -12.64 -11.84 -4.35
N ASN A 14 -11.81 -10.82 -4.56
CA ASN A 14 -11.65 -10.13 -5.84
C ASN A 14 -10.44 -10.67 -6.60
N GLU A 15 -10.67 -11.68 -7.45
CA GLU A 15 -9.61 -12.30 -8.27
C GLU A 15 -8.98 -11.30 -9.27
N GLY A 16 -9.68 -10.24 -9.65
CA GLY A 16 -9.19 -9.18 -10.54
C GLY A 16 -8.50 -8.01 -9.82
N ALA A 17 -8.29 -8.08 -8.51
CA ALA A 17 -7.61 -7.02 -7.75
C ALA A 17 -6.20 -6.75 -8.31
N PHE A 18 -5.49 -7.81 -8.65
CA PHE A 18 -4.10 -7.75 -9.12
C PHE A 18 -3.94 -7.17 -10.54
N ASP A 19 -5.00 -7.20 -11.35
CA ASP A 19 -5.04 -6.56 -12.68
C ASP A 19 -5.11 -5.03 -12.58
N SER A 20 -5.68 -4.52 -11.49
CA SER A 20 -5.74 -3.08 -11.24
C SER A 20 -4.44 -2.49 -10.72
N LEU A 21 -3.49 -3.34 -10.30
CA LEU A 21 -2.16 -2.90 -9.91
C LEU A 21 -1.34 -2.52 -11.14
N VAL A 22 -0.80 -1.30 -11.15
CA VAL A 22 0.18 -0.87 -12.16
C VAL A 22 1.57 -1.26 -11.69
N ALA A 23 2.07 -2.38 -12.20
CA ALA A 23 3.43 -2.86 -11.97
C ALA A 23 3.87 -3.73 -13.16
N PRO A 24 5.18 -3.78 -13.48
CA PRO A 24 5.71 -4.68 -14.50
C PRO A 24 5.28 -6.15 -14.27
N PRO A 25 4.93 -6.90 -15.33
CA PRO A 25 4.49 -8.30 -15.20
C PRO A 25 5.50 -9.18 -14.44
N GLU A 26 6.79 -8.97 -14.66
CA GLU A 26 7.87 -9.72 -13.99
C GLU A 26 7.86 -9.52 -12.47
N GLN A 27 7.59 -8.28 -12.00
CA GLN A 27 7.48 -7.99 -10.58
C GLN A 27 6.22 -8.64 -9.98
N LYS A 28 5.11 -8.59 -10.72
CA LYS A 28 3.85 -9.22 -10.35
C LYS A 28 4.01 -10.73 -10.15
N ASP A 29 4.63 -11.41 -11.11
CA ASP A 29 4.88 -12.85 -11.06
C ASP A 29 5.81 -13.21 -9.89
N LEU A 30 6.84 -12.40 -9.63
CA LEU A 30 7.77 -12.63 -8.54
C LEU A 30 7.09 -12.53 -7.17
N ILE A 31 6.27 -11.49 -6.95
CA ILE A 31 5.49 -11.31 -5.71
C ILE A 31 4.59 -12.53 -5.47
N LEU A 32 3.86 -12.96 -6.51
CA LEU A 32 2.95 -14.11 -6.40
C LEU A 32 3.71 -15.41 -6.16
N ALA A 33 4.83 -15.64 -6.85
CA ALA A 33 5.64 -16.83 -6.68
C ALA A 33 6.16 -16.95 -5.24
N PHE A 34 6.66 -15.85 -4.67
CA PHE A 34 7.12 -15.81 -3.28
C PHE A 34 5.97 -16.08 -2.30
N ALA A 35 4.84 -15.38 -2.44
CA ALA A 35 3.68 -15.54 -1.56
C ALA A 35 3.09 -16.96 -1.62
N GLN A 36 2.95 -17.52 -2.82
CA GLN A 36 2.41 -18.88 -3.04
C GLN A 36 3.33 -19.96 -2.48
N THR A 37 4.64 -19.80 -2.65
CA THR A 37 5.61 -20.79 -2.19
C THR A 37 5.58 -20.91 -0.67
N GLN A 38 5.50 -19.80 0.06
CA GLN A 38 5.40 -19.83 1.53
C GLN A 38 4.07 -20.38 2.03
N ALA A 39 2.97 -20.00 1.41
CA ALA A 39 1.65 -20.52 1.80
C ALA A 39 1.58 -22.06 1.67
N LYS A 40 2.30 -22.65 0.70
CA LYS A 40 2.38 -24.09 0.49
C LYS A 40 3.47 -24.77 1.31
N SER A 41 4.57 -24.08 1.59
CA SER A 41 5.80 -24.64 2.14
C SER A 41 6.03 -24.21 3.58
N LYS A 42 5.26 -24.74 4.53
CA LYS A 42 5.60 -24.60 5.96
C LYS A 42 6.95 -25.27 6.35
N ASN A 43 7.57 -26.02 5.43
CA ASN A 43 8.71 -26.91 5.72
C ASN A 43 9.91 -26.83 4.75
N CYS A 44 9.97 -25.89 3.78
CA CYS A 44 10.91 -26.05 2.65
C CYS A 44 12.24 -25.27 2.73
N PHE A 45 12.43 -24.34 3.67
CA PHE A 45 13.72 -23.66 3.87
C PHE A 45 13.83 -23.33 5.36
N ASP A 46 14.53 -24.17 6.12
CA ASP A 46 14.95 -23.85 7.49
C ASP A 46 16.45 -23.50 7.39
N ASP A 47 16.84 -22.35 7.93
CA ASP A 47 18.26 -22.03 8.12
C ASP A 47 18.91 -23.09 9.04
N VAL A 48 20.24 -23.09 9.18
CA VAL A 48 20.98 -24.06 10.03
C VAL A 48 20.45 -24.08 11.48
N ILE A 49 19.78 -23.00 11.90
CA ILE A 49 19.07 -22.88 13.18
C ILE A 49 17.56 -22.94 12.91
N SER A 50 16.87 -23.90 13.54
CA SER A 50 15.42 -24.03 13.40
C SER A 50 14.68 -22.74 13.77
N GLY A 51 13.79 -22.29 12.87
CA GLY A 51 12.94 -21.13 13.11
C GLY A 51 13.45 -19.82 12.52
N LYS A 52 14.67 -19.80 11.95
CA LYS A 52 15.21 -18.61 11.29
C LYS A 52 15.01 -18.67 9.78
N GLY A 53 14.70 -17.51 9.18
CA GLY A 53 14.61 -17.36 7.72
C GLY A 53 13.36 -17.96 7.07
N ARG A 54 12.33 -18.31 7.85
CA ARG A 54 11.10 -18.93 7.33
C ARG A 54 10.06 -17.94 6.82
N GLY A 55 10.13 -16.67 7.21
CA GLY A 55 9.24 -15.61 6.73
C GLY A 55 9.69 -15.03 5.40
N ILE A 56 8.74 -14.44 4.67
CA ILE A 56 9.04 -13.57 3.51
C ILE A 56 8.70 -12.15 3.87
N ILE A 57 9.68 -11.28 3.70
CA ILE A 57 9.57 -9.85 3.96
C ILE A 57 9.78 -9.11 2.65
N MET A 58 8.77 -8.34 2.25
CA MET A 58 8.80 -7.50 1.07
C MET A 58 8.76 -6.03 1.47
N LEU A 59 9.63 -5.22 0.87
CA LEU A 59 9.64 -3.78 1.05
C LEU A 59 9.05 -3.10 -0.18
N LEU A 60 8.02 -2.29 0.02
CA LEU A 60 7.39 -1.45 -1.00
C LEU A 60 7.76 0.00 -0.72
N SER A 61 8.47 0.63 -1.63
CA SER A 61 9.03 1.97 -1.41
C SER A 61 8.66 2.91 -2.55
N GLY A 62 8.52 4.21 -2.28
CA GLY A 62 8.20 5.21 -3.32
C GLY A 62 7.22 6.29 -2.87
N PRO A 63 6.75 7.17 -3.77
CA PRO A 63 5.87 8.28 -3.43
C PRO A 63 4.49 7.83 -2.87
N PRO A 64 3.77 8.70 -2.14
CA PRO A 64 2.43 8.36 -1.66
C PRO A 64 1.43 8.24 -2.81
N GLY A 65 0.55 7.24 -2.74
CA GLY A 65 -0.59 7.10 -3.66
C GLY A 65 -0.29 6.41 -5.00
N VAL A 66 0.86 5.73 -5.12
CA VAL A 66 1.29 4.99 -6.33
C VAL A 66 0.96 3.49 -6.32
N GLY A 67 0.30 2.98 -5.27
CA GLY A 67 -0.18 1.59 -5.24
C GLY A 67 0.56 0.63 -4.30
N LYS A 68 1.44 1.12 -3.42
CA LYS A 68 2.14 0.30 -2.40
C LYS A 68 1.17 -0.55 -1.56
N THR A 69 0.27 0.09 -0.80
CA THR A 69 -0.77 -0.59 0.01
C THR A 69 -1.64 -1.52 -0.85
N LEU A 70 -2.05 -1.05 -2.04
CA LEU A 70 -2.87 -1.81 -2.98
C LEU A 70 -2.19 -3.11 -3.44
N THR A 71 -0.86 -3.15 -3.47
CA THR A 71 -0.10 -4.35 -3.84
C THR A 71 -0.33 -5.46 -2.83
N ALA A 72 -0.15 -5.18 -1.54
CA ALA A 72 -0.37 -6.15 -0.48
C ALA A 72 -1.84 -6.60 -0.41
N GLU A 73 -2.78 -5.65 -0.57
CA GLU A 73 -4.23 -5.94 -0.71
C GLU A 73 -4.50 -6.92 -1.85
N SER A 74 -3.96 -6.64 -3.03
CA SER A 74 -4.20 -7.46 -4.22
C SER A 74 -3.59 -8.85 -4.10
N VAL A 75 -2.42 -8.98 -3.45
CA VAL A 75 -1.80 -10.28 -3.18
C VAL A 75 -2.66 -11.09 -2.24
N ALA A 76 -3.18 -10.50 -1.16
CA ALA A 76 -4.05 -11.19 -0.21
C ALA A 76 -5.33 -11.71 -0.87
N GLU A 77 -5.95 -10.89 -1.74
CA GLU A 77 -7.13 -11.26 -2.52
C GLU A 77 -6.88 -12.46 -3.44
N VAL A 78 -5.79 -12.43 -4.22
CA VAL A 78 -5.42 -13.54 -5.11
C VAL A 78 -5.08 -14.82 -4.33
N MET A 79 -4.39 -14.66 -3.21
CA MET A 79 -3.99 -15.76 -2.34
C MET A 79 -5.15 -16.33 -1.50
N LYS A 80 -6.28 -15.60 -1.42
CA LYS A 80 -7.44 -15.93 -0.58
C LYS A 80 -7.07 -16.14 0.89
N VAL A 81 -6.21 -15.26 1.40
CA VAL A 81 -5.74 -15.26 2.80
C VAL A 81 -6.08 -13.92 3.47
N PRO A 82 -6.29 -13.88 4.79
CA PRO A 82 -6.58 -12.61 5.47
C PRO A 82 -5.40 -11.64 5.34
N LEU A 83 -5.70 -10.35 5.20
CA LEU A 83 -4.73 -9.26 5.31
C LEU A 83 -4.92 -8.53 6.65
N PHE A 84 -3.88 -8.54 7.48
CA PHE A 84 -3.81 -7.71 8.68
C PHE A 84 -3.06 -6.42 8.36
N VAL A 85 -3.77 -5.29 8.33
CA VAL A 85 -3.19 -3.97 8.05
C VAL A 85 -2.99 -3.22 9.35
N MET A 86 -1.81 -2.63 9.52
CA MET A 86 -1.51 -1.70 10.60
C MET A 86 -0.53 -0.64 10.15
N SER A 87 -0.56 0.52 10.79
CA SER A 87 0.45 1.57 10.61
C SER A 87 1.54 1.47 11.67
N ALA A 88 2.69 2.10 11.41
CA ALA A 88 3.73 2.27 12.42
C ALA A 88 3.24 2.97 13.70
N GLY A 89 2.25 3.87 13.59
CA GLY A 89 1.67 4.58 14.73
C GLY A 89 0.87 3.69 15.69
N ASP A 90 0.37 2.55 15.21
CA ASP A 90 -0.43 1.62 16.02
C ASP A 90 0.40 0.81 17.01
N LEU A 91 1.74 0.80 16.85
CA LEU A 91 2.67 0.07 17.71
C LEU A 91 3.03 0.81 19.01
N GLY A 92 2.63 2.08 19.12
CA GLY A 92 3.03 2.96 20.21
C GLY A 92 4.35 3.68 19.94
N THR A 93 4.76 4.53 20.88
CA THR A 93 5.91 5.44 20.71
C THR A 93 7.12 5.04 21.55
N LYS A 94 6.94 4.14 22.53
CA LYS A 94 8.02 3.67 23.40
C LYS A 94 8.55 2.31 22.94
N PRO A 95 9.86 2.05 23.05
CA PRO A 95 10.46 0.76 22.68
C PRO A 95 9.76 -0.48 23.28
N SER A 96 9.39 -0.44 24.56
CA SER A 96 8.70 -1.56 25.22
C SER A 96 7.28 -1.82 24.70
N GLU A 97 6.56 -0.75 24.33
CA GLU A 97 5.20 -0.83 23.78
C GLU A 97 5.25 -1.42 22.37
N VAL A 98 6.20 -0.95 21.56
CA VAL A 98 6.45 -1.46 20.20
C VAL A 98 6.85 -2.92 20.23
N GLU A 99 7.78 -3.31 21.10
CA GLU A 99 8.22 -4.70 21.22
C GLU A 99 7.06 -5.63 21.56
N THR A 100 6.27 -5.28 22.57
CA THR A 100 5.13 -6.10 23.01
C THR A 100 4.08 -6.19 21.92
N SER A 101 3.70 -5.06 21.32
CA SER A 101 2.65 -5.01 20.31
C SER A 101 3.05 -5.75 19.04
N LEU A 102 4.25 -5.49 18.53
CA LEU A 102 4.72 -6.14 17.31
C LEU A 102 4.93 -7.65 17.53
N SER A 103 5.51 -8.07 18.65
CA SER A 103 5.66 -9.50 18.96
C SER A 103 4.32 -10.23 18.96
N ASN A 104 3.31 -9.66 19.62
CA ASN A 104 1.96 -10.25 19.68
C ASN A 104 1.31 -10.34 18.29
N ILE A 105 1.46 -9.29 17.48
CA ILE A 105 0.88 -9.24 16.13
C ILE A 105 1.58 -10.23 15.21
N LEU A 106 2.91 -10.32 15.24
CA LEU A 106 3.66 -11.28 14.44
C LEU A 106 3.26 -12.72 14.80
N GLU A 107 3.17 -13.05 16.10
CA GLU A 107 2.76 -14.38 16.55
C GLU A 107 1.31 -14.71 16.12
N MET A 108 0.40 -13.74 16.29
CA MET A 108 -0.98 -13.90 15.85
C MET A 108 -1.05 -14.10 14.33
N ASN A 109 -0.39 -13.26 13.55
CA ASN A 109 -0.45 -13.30 12.09
C ASN A 109 0.05 -14.64 11.53
N THR A 110 1.10 -15.21 12.14
CA THR A 110 1.59 -16.57 11.83
C THR A 110 0.54 -17.64 12.12
N LYS A 111 -0.13 -17.59 13.29
CA LYS A 111 -1.18 -18.58 13.65
C LYS A 111 -2.37 -18.54 12.70
N TRP A 112 -2.74 -17.36 12.22
CA TRP A 112 -3.85 -17.17 11.29
C TRP A 112 -3.50 -17.41 9.83
N ASN A 113 -2.22 -17.67 9.51
CA ASN A 113 -1.72 -17.77 8.14
C ASN A 113 -2.14 -16.57 7.28
N ALA A 114 -2.05 -15.38 7.88
CA ALA A 114 -2.45 -14.12 7.27
C ALA A 114 -1.23 -13.39 6.69
N ILE A 115 -1.46 -12.44 5.81
CA ILE A 115 -0.45 -11.49 5.34
C ILE A 115 -0.46 -10.30 6.30
N LEU A 116 0.70 -9.89 6.80
CA LEU A 116 0.85 -8.66 7.57
C LEU A 116 1.28 -7.53 6.64
N LEU A 117 0.59 -6.39 6.70
CA LEU A 117 1.00 -5.14 6.08
C LEU A 117 1.29 -4.12 7.19
N LEU A 118 2.55 -3.72 7.30
CA LEU A 118 2.96 -2.57 8.11
C LEU A 118 3.14 -1.35 7.19
N ASP A 119 2.14 -0.48 7.19
CA ASP A 119 2.10 0.74 6.40
C ASP A 119 2.88 1.87 7.08
N GLU A 120 3.58 2.68 6.30
CA GLU A 120 4.37 3.83 6.76
C GLU A 120 5.43 3.46 7.82
N ALA A 121 6.17 2.36 7.57
CA ALA A 121 7.22 1.84 8.45
C ALA A 121 8.50 2.71 8.51
N ASP A 122 8.42 3.97 8.08
CA ASP A 122 9.55 4.89 7.90
C ASP A 122 10.43 4.98 9.16
N VAL A 123 9.82 5.11 10.34
CA VAL A 123 10.52 5.26 11.63
C VAL A 123 11.34 4.02 12.02
N PHE A 124 10.91 2.82 11.61
CA PHE A 124 11.59 1.56 11.95
C PHE A 124 12.66 1.19 10.94
N LEU A 125 12.53 1.69 9.71
CA LEU A 125 13.46 1.45 8.62
C LEU A 125 14.61 2.47 8.60
N GLU A 126 14.44 3.63 9.22
CA GLU A 126 15.42 4.72 9.16
C GLU A 126 16.80 4.33 9.74
N ALA A 127 17.87 4.74 9.06
CA ALA A 127 19.25 4.52 9.46
C ALA A 127 19.52 5.05 10.87
N ARG A 128 20.26 4.27 11.66
CA ARG A 128 20.63 4.67 13.03
C ARG A 128 21.49 5.92 13.03
N SER A 129 21.30 6.78 14.03
CA SER A 129 22.11 7.99 14.22
C SER A 129 22.72 8.07 15.62
N ALA A 130 23.89 8.69 15.76
CA ALA A 130 24.55 8.83 17.07
C ALA A 130 23.75 9.70 18.06
N HIS A 131 22.81 10.50 17.56
CA HIS A 131 22.08 11.49 18.35
C HIS A 131 20.66 11.06 18.75
N ASP A 132 20.17 9.92 18.24
CA ASP A 132 18.82 9.43 18.51
C ASP A 132 18.84 7.99 19.05
N LEU A 133 19.11 7.87 20.35
CA LEU A 133 19.18 6.57 21.04
C LEU A 133 17.83 5.87 21.09
N GLU A 134 16.71 6.60 21.19
CA GLU A 134 15.38 5.99 21.28
C GLU A 134 14.96 5.39 19.93
N ARG A 135 15.15 6.12 18.81
CA ARG A 135 14.90 5.55 17.48
C ARG A 135 15.80 4.36 17.19
N ASN A 136 17.08 4.43 17.56
CA ASN A 136 18.00 3.30 17.36
C ASN A 136 17.54 2.04 18.12
N LYS A 137 16.94 2.19 19.30
CA LYS A 137 16.32 1.06 20.02
C LYS A 137 15.14 0.49 19.24
N LEU A 138 14.27 1.34 18.69
CA LEU A 138 13.14 0.90 17.85
C LEU A 138 13.62 0.10 16.63
N VAL A 139 14.58 0.63 15.88
CA VAL A 139 15.19 -0.06 14.72
C VAL A 139 15.78 -1.41 15.13
N SER A 140 16.47 -1.47 16.27
CA SER A 140 17.10 -2.70 16.77
C SER A 140 16.08 -3.75 17.21
N ILE A 141 15.00 -3.33 17.89
CA ILE A 141 13.88 -4.21 18.26
C ILE A 141 13.21 -4.77 17.00
N PHE A 142 12.95 -3.90 16.02
CA PHE A 142 12.30 -4.27 14.78
C PHE A 142 13.11 -5.34 14.02
N LEU A 143 14.40 -5.10 13.78
CA LEU A 143 15.30 -6.05 13.12
C LEU A 143 15.37 -7.42 13.81
N ARG A 144 15.36 -7.44 15.15
CA ARG A 144 15.37 -8.68 15.93
C ARG A 144 14.05 -9.44 15.77
N LEU A 145 12.91 -8.76 15.81
CA LEU A 145 11.60 -9.40 15.68
C LEU A 145 11.38 -9.96 14.26
N LEU A 146 11.87 -9.26 13.23
CA LEU A 146 11.80 -9.75 11.85
C LEU A 146 12.63 -11.01 11.60
N GLU A 147 13.73 -11.21 12.34
CA GLU A 147 14.62 -12.36 12.16
C GLU A 147 13.94 -13.71 12.46
N TYR A 148 12.97 -13.71 13.36
CA TYR A 148 12.22 -14.89 13.79
C TYR A 148 10.79 -14.92 13.24
N TYR A 149 10.46 -14.03 12.30
CA TYR A 149 9.11 -14.00 11.75
C TYR A 149 8.92 -15.12 10.72
N GLU A 150 7.80 -15.84 10.82
CA GLU A 150 7.49 -17.05 10.04
C GLU A 150 6.21 -16.88 9.22
N GLY A 151 6.04 -15.73 8.57
CA GLY A 151 4.89 -15.44 7.72
C GLY A 151 5.23 -14.48 6.58
N ILE A 152 4.21 -13.94 5.92
CA ILE A 152 4.36 -12.98 4.83
C ILE A 152 4.14 -11.58 5.39
N LEU A 153 5.17 -10.73 5.27
CA LEU A 153 5.16 -9.34 5.72
C LEU A 153 5.44 -8.40 4.54
N PHE A 154 4.54 -7.44 4.34
CA PHE A 154 4.76 -6.27 3.52
C PHE A 154 5.07 -5.06 4.40
N LEU A 155 6.17 -4.38 4.10
CA LEU A 155 6.55 -3.10 4.67
C LEU A 155 6.33 -2.03 3.62
N THR A 156 5.71 -0.89 3.97
CA THR A 156 5.69 0.27 3.08
C THR A 156 6.53 1.40 3.65
N THR A 157 7.17 2.16 2.76
CA THR A 157 7.92 3.37 3.12
C THR A 157 7.79 4.43 2.03
N ASN A 158 7.83 5.69 2.45
CA ASN A 158 7.97 6.83 1.55
C ASN A 158 9.41 7.35 1.50
N ARG A 159 10.34 6.77 2.26
CA ARG A 159 11.71 7.27 2.48
C ARG A 159 12.77 6.23 2.09
N VAL A 160 13.03 6.09 0.79
CA VAL A 160 13.98 5.09 0.27
C VAL A 160 15.43 5.42 0.64
N GLU A 161 15.79 6.70 0.69
CA GLU A 161 17.19 7.15 0.75
C GLU A 161 17.88 6.93 2.11
N ASN A 162 17.12 6.61 3.17
CA ASN A 162 17.63 6.58 4.54
C ASN A 162 17.35 5.24 5.25
N ILE A 163 17.31 4.12 4.53
CA ILE A 163 17.05 2.81 5.15
C ILE A 163 18.33 2.26 5.82
N ASP A 164 18.20 1.72 7.04
CA ASP A 164 19.30 1.05 7.74
C ASP A 164 19.79 -0.18 6.95
N ALA A 165 21.09 -0.24 6.66
CA ALA A 165 21.69 -1.31 5.87
C ALA A 165 21.46 -2.72 6.45
N ALA A 166 21.19 -2.85 7.76
CA ALA A 166 20.88 -4.14 8.38
C ALA A 166 19.57 -4.78 7.87
N PHE A 167 18.70 -4.02 7.19
CA PHE A 167 17.51 -4.56 6.55
C PHE A 167 17.80 -5.33 5.26
N GLU A 168 18.94 -5.10 4.60
CA GLU A 168 19.33 -5.82 3.37
C GLU A 168 19.37 -7.34 3.59
N SER A 169 19.73 -7.79 4.80
CA SER A 169 19.79 -9.22 5.12
C SER A 169 18.46 -9.84 5.55
N ARG A 170 17.37 -9.06 5.61
CA ARG A 170 16.04 -9.48 6.11
C ARG A 170 14.97 -9.32 5.04
N ILE A 171 15.13 -8.36 4.14
CA ILE A 171 14.22 -8.11 3.01
C ILE A 171 14.54 -9.08 1.89
N HIS A 172 13.55 -9.86 1.48
CA HIS A 172 13.68 -10.84 0.40
C HIS A 172 13.43 -10.21 -0.97
N LEU A 173 12.55 -9.21 -1.02
CA LEU A 173 12.21 -8.48 -2.22
C LEU A 173 11.99 -7.01 -1.89
N SER A 174 12.65 -6.12 -2.62
CA SER A 174 12.41 -4.68 -2.56
C SER A 174 11.81 -4.23 -3.89
N LEU A 175 10.66 -3.55 -3.83
CA LEU A 175 9.99 -2.97 -4.97
C LEU A 175 9.96 -1.45 -4.81
N GLN A 176 10.56 -0.77 -5.79
CA GLN A 176 10.57 0.68 -5.86
C GLN A 176 9.51 1.12 -6.85
N TYR A 177 8.60 1.95 -6.37
CA TYR A 177 7.55 2.58 -7.14
C TYR A 177 7.99 3.99 -7.49
N GLU A 178 7.84 4.32 -8.76
CA GLU A 178 8.03 5.67 -9.28
C GLU A 178 6.66 6.38 -9.37
N ASP A 179 6.69 7.66 -9.74
CA ASP A 179 5.48 8.36 -10.11
C ASP A 179 4.84 7.70 -11.34
N LEU A 180 3.50 7.70 -11.38
CA LEU A 180 2.76 7.08 -12.47
C LEU A 180 3.06 7.81 -13.77
N ASP A 181 3.51 7.09 -14.80
CA ASP A 181 3.66 7.62 -16.15
C ASP A 181 2.30 7.81 -16.84
N PHE A 182 2.31 8.33 -18.08
CA PHE A 182 1.06 8.57 -18.82
C PHE A 182 0.22 7.30 -18.99
N ALA A 183 0.83 6.19 -19.40
CA ALA A 183 0.14 4.93 -19.63
C ALA A 183 -0.47 4.38 -18.33
N SER A 184 0.27 4.47 -17.24
CA SER A 184 -0.15 4.10 -15.88
C SER A 184 -1.33 4.93 -15.41
N ARG A 185 -1.27 6.26 -15.58
CA ARG A 185 -2.39 7.16 -15.23
C ARG A 185 -3.62 6.86 -16.06
N ARG A 186 -3.46 6.63 -17.38
CA ARG A 186 -4.54 6.23 -18.28
C ARG A 186 -5.23 4.95 -17.77
N HIS A 187 -4.44 3.92 -17.44
CA HIS A 187 -4.95 2.66 -16.87
C HIS A 187 -5.74 2.89 -15.57
N VAL A 188 -5.20 3.70 -14.65
CA VAL A 188 -5.86 4.02 -13.39
C VAL A 188 -7.20 4.76 -13.61
N TRP A 189 -7.24 5.72 -14.53
CA TRP A 189 -8.46 6.41 -14.91
C TRP A 189 -9.51 5.45 -15.46
N SER A 190 -9.15 4.64 -16.46
CA SER A 190 -10.04 3.64 -17.05
C SER A 190 -10.56 2.65 -16.00
N SER A 191 -9.68 2.17 -15.13
CA SER A 191 -10.03 1.22 -14.07
C SER A 191 -11.05 1.79 -13.08
N PHE A 192 -10.87 3.05 -12.65
CA PHE A 192 -11.81 3.68 -11.75
C PHE A 192 -13.13 4.07 -12.42
N LEU A 193 -13.09 4.59 -13.65
CA LEU A 193 -14.30 4.91 -14.41
C LEU A 193 -15.16 3.67 -14.66
N GLY A 194 -14.54 2.53 -15.00
CA GLY A 194 -15.23 1.26 -15.20
C GLY A 194 -15.92 0.69 -13.96
N ARG A 195 -15.56 1.15 -12.75
CA ARG A 195 -16.17 0.72 -11.48
C ARG A 195 -17.35 1.60 -11.05
N ILE A 196 -17.58 2.74 -11.70
CA ILE A 196 -18.64 3.68 -11.32
C ILE A 196 -19.89 3.35 -12.13
N ALA A 197 -20.95 2.90 -11.46
CA ALA A 197 -22.16 2.38 -12.11
C ALA A 197 -22.95 3.41 -12.93
N ASN A 198 -23.00 4.67 -12.51
CA ASN A 198 -23.76 5.74 -13.18
C ASN A 198 -22.83 6.74 -13.89
N THR A 199 -22.25 6.29 -15.00
CA THR A 199 -21.24 7.05 -15.77
C THR A 199 -21.66 7.10 -17.24
N ALA A 200 -21.68 8.30 -17.81
CA ALA A 200 -21.80 8.51 -19.25
C ALA A 200 -20.54 7.99 -19.95
N PRO A 201 -20.62 7.56 -21.22
CA PRO A 201 -19.45 7.06 -21.92
C PRO A 201 -18.36 8.14 -21.99
N PHE A 202 -17.13 7.74 -21.64
CA PHE A 202 -15.92 8.53 -21.88
C PHE A 202 -15.29 8.01 -23.16
N GLU A 203 -14.97 8.89 -24.10
CA GLU A 203 -14.20 8.50 -25.29
C GLU A 203 -12.73 8.26 -24.91
N ASP A 204 -11.99 7.50 -25.72
CA ASP A 204 -10.55 7.27 -25.48
C ASP A 204 -9.78 8.60 -25.39
N ALA A 205 -10.15 9.59 -26.20
CA ALA A 205 -9.58 10.93 -26.17
C ALA A 205 -9.86 11.66 -24.84
N ASP A 206 -11.02 11.46 -24.22
CA ASP A 206 -11.32 12.03 -22.91
C ASP A 206 -10.38 11.46 -21.85
N VAL A 207 -10.17 10.13 -21.87
CA VAL A 207 -9.28 9.45 -20.92
C VAL A 207 -7.83 9.87 -21.13
N ASP A 208 -7.40 10.06 -22.38
CA ASP A 208 -6.07 10.56 -22.71
C ASP A 208 -5.85 11.96 -22.13
N LEU A 209 -6.80 12.88 -22.30
CA LEU A 209 -6.75 14.23 -21.70
C LEU A 209 -6.67 14.19 -20.17
N LEU A 210 -7.40 13.25 -19.53
CA LEU A 210 -7.31 13.06 -18.08
C LEU A 210 -5.95 12.50 -17.64
N ALA A 211 -5.32 11.66 -18.47
CA ALA A 211 -4.01 11.06 -18.21
C ALA A 211 -2.84 12.03 -18.40
N GLU A 212 -3.02 13.13 -19.14
CA GLU A 212 -2.03 14.22 -19.23
C GLU A 212 -1.78 14.89 -17.87
N GLN A 213 -2.78 14.86 -16.98
CA GLN A 213 -2.69 15.47 -15.66
C GLN A 213 -1.75 14.67 -14.76
N SER A 214 -0.68 15.32 -14.28
CA SER A 214 0.29 14.70 -13.36
C SER A 214 -0.33 14.49 -11.97
N MET A 215 -0.96 13.33 -11.80
CA MET A 215 -1.64 12.93 -10.58
C MET A 215 -1.31 11.48 -10.20
N ASN A 216 -1.18 11.22 -8.90
CA ASN A 216 -1.12 9.86 -8.38
C ASN A 216 -2.51 9.23 -8.25
N GLY A 217 -2.58 7.91 -8.06
CA GLY A 217 -3.86 7.18 -8.02
C GLY A 217 -4.80 7.64 -6.90
N ARG A 218 -4.27 8.05 -5.75
CA ARG A 218 -5.07 8.62 -4.65
C ARG A 218 -5.73 9.94 -5.06
N GLN A 219 -4.99 10.81 -5.77
CA GLN A 219 -5.51 12.08 -6.27
C GLN A 219 -6.58 11.86 -7.35
N ILE A 220 -6.36 10.94 -8.30
CA ILE A 220 -7.34 10.56 -9.31
C ILE A 220 -8.64 10.08 -8.65
N LYS A 221 -8.55 9.16 -7.69
CA LYS A 221 -9.72 8.66 -6.92
C LYS A 221 -10.49 9.79 -6.23
N ASN A 222 -9.78 10.76 -5.65
CA ASN A 222 -10.41 11.90 -5.00
C ASN A 222 -11.12 12.81 -6.01
N VAL A 223 -10.51 13.08 -7.16
CA VAL A 223 -11.16 13.86 -8.24
C VAL A 223 -12.45 13.19 -8.70
N LEU A 224 -12.42 11.88 -8.96
CA LEU A 224 -13.61 11.12 -9.36
C LEU A 224 -14.70 11.13 -8.30
N LYS A 225 -14.36 10.97 -7.03
CA LYS A 225 -15.33 11.07 -5.93
C LYS A 225 -16.00 12.45 -5.90
N THR A 226 -15.23 13.53 -6.02
CA THR A 226 -15.80 14.88 -6.03
C THR A 226 -16.66 15.13 -7.27
N ALA A 227 -16.21 14.66 -8.44
CA ALA A 227 -16.99 14.77 -9.68
C ALA A 227 -18.30 13.98 -9.60
N GLN A 228 -18.29 12.80 -8.97
CA GLN A 228 -19.48 12.00 -8.72
C GLN A 228 -20.45 12.70 -7.77
N LEU A 229 -19.97 13.35 -6.70
CA LEU A 229 -20.82 14.14 -5.81
C LEU A 229 -21.53 15.27 -6.59
N LEU A 230 -20.82 15.92 -7.50
CA LEU A 230 -21.39 16.97 -8.35
C LEU A 230 -22.45 16.41 -9.32
N ALA A 231 -22.17 15.28 -9.97
CA ALA A 231 -23.09 14.61 -10.90
C ALA A 231 -24.37 14.15 -10.18
N THR A 232 -24.24 13.52 -9.00
CA THR A 232 -25.36 13.10 -8.17
C THR A 232 -26.23 14.28 -7.75
N LYS A 233 -25.63 15.42 -7.38
CA LYS A 233 -26.39 16.65 -7.05
C LYS A 233 -27.18 17.19 -8.25
N GLN A 234 -26.70 16.97 -9.46
CA GLN A 234 -27.37 17.37 -10.70
C GLN A 234 -28.34 16.29 -11.23
N GLU A 235 -28.52 15.19 -10.50
CA GLU A 235 -29.32 14.04 -10.92
C GLU A 235 -28.91 13.51 -12.31
N ALA A 236 -27.61 13.63 -12.63
CA ALA A 236 -27.05 13.29 -13.93
C ALA A 236 -25.98 12.19 -13.80
N PRO A 237 -25.74 11.39 -14.85
CA PRO A 237 -24.60 10.48 -14.90
C PRO A 237 -23.28 11.26 -14.83
N LEU A 238 -22.25 10.65 -14.23
CA LEU A 238 -20.90 11.19 -14.23
C LEU A 238 -20.41 11.33 -15.68
N CYS A 239 -19.85 12.48 -16.06
CA CYS A 239 -19.39 12.73 -17.42
C CYS A 239 -18.09 13.54 -17.38
N PHE A 240 -17.40 13.66 -18.52
CA PHE A 240 -16.13 14.37 -18.62
C PHE A 240 -16.19 15.81 -18.08
N ALA A 241 -17.29 16.53 -18.33
CA ALA A 241 -17.46 17.90 -17.86
C ALA A 241 -17.38 18.02 -16.32
N HIS A 242 -17.96 17.05 -15.59
CA HIS A 242 -17.88 17.00 -14.13
C HIS A 242 -16.44 16.81 -13.65
N VAL A 243 -15.70 15.88 -14.27
CA VAL A 243 -14.30 15.59 -13.91
C VAL A 243 -13.39 16.78 -14.22
N ASN A 244 -13.50 17.33 -15.43
CA ASN A 244 -12.73 18.47 -15.89
C ASN A 244 -12.98 19.72 -15.01
N MET A 245 -14.21 19.94 -14.56
CA MET A 245 -14.54 21.03 -13.64
C MET A 245 -13.77 20.90 -12.30
N VAL A 246 -13.70 19.69 -11.75
CA VAL A 246 -12.96 19.44 -10.49
C VAL A 246 -11.45 19.64 -10.69
N ILE A 247 -10.89 19.20 -11.82
CA ILE A 247 -9.47 19.41 -12.16
C ILE A 247 -9.16 20.91 -12.24
N LYS A 248 -9.94 21.68 -13.01
CA LYS A 248 -9.76 23.14 -13.16
C LYS A 248 -9.84 23.88 -11.82
N LEU A 249 -10.79 23.51 -10.96
CA LEU A 249 -10.90 24.10 -9.62
C LEU A 249 -9.67 23.80 -8.75
N ARG A 250 -9.12 22.59 -8.86
CA ARG A 250 -7.92 22.20 -8.14
C ARG A 250 -6.69 22.98 -8.61
N GLU A 251 -6.53 23.13 -9.91
CA GLU A 251 -5.45 23.93 -10.52
C GLU A 251 -5.54 25.39 -10.10
N ALA A 252 -6.73 26.00 -10.19
CA ALA A 252 -6.95 27.38 -9.76
C ALA A 252 -6.57 27.58 -8.28
N ASN A 253 -6.94 26.65 -7.40
CA ASN A 253 -6.57 26.69 -6.00
C ASN A 253 -5.07 26.52 -5.74
N ALA A 254 -4.39 25.70 -6.55
CA ALA A 254 -2.93 25.55 -6.47
C ALA A 254 -2.21 26.84 -6.87
N LEU A 255 -2.67 27.51 -7.92
CA LEU A 255 -2.13 28.80 -8.37
C LEU A 255 -2.32 29.90 -7.32
N LEU A 256 -3.51 29.97 -6.68
CA LEU A 256 -3.76 30.93 -5.61
C LEU A 256 -2.83 30.71 -4.41
N LYS A 257 -2.60 29.45 -4.00
CA LYS A 257 -1.65 29.12 -2.92
C LYS A 257 -0.22 29.55 -3.26
N ASN A 258 0.23 29.28 -4.49
CA ASN A 258 1.58 29.66 -4.93
C ASN A 258 1.76 31.19 -5.06
N GLY A 259 0.69 31.91 -5.44
CA GLY A 259 0.69 33.37 -5.49
C GLY A 259 0.73 34.01 -4.09
N LEU A 260 0.10 33.39 -3.10
CA LEU A 260 0.15 33.83 -1.69
C LEU A 260 1.54 33.59 -1.06
N THR A 261 2.23 32.49 -1.39
CA THR A 261 3.58 32.20 -0.88
C THR A 261 4.65 33.11 -1.48
N ASN A 262 4.48 33.60 -2.71
CA ASN A 262 5.44 34.51 -3.35
C ASN A 262 5.23 35.99 -2.97
N GLY A 263 4.16 36.32 -2.24
CA GLY A 263 3.86 37.69 -1.76
C GLY A 263 4.25 37.97 -0.30
N GLN A 264 4.94 37.04 0.36
CA GLN A 264 5.41 37.17 1.75
C GLN A 264 6.94 37.06 1.90
N ALA A 265 7.69 37.23 0.81
CA ALA A 265 9.15 37.28 0.81
C ALA A 265 9.66 38.74 0.76
#